data_AF-A0A963THL0-F1
#
_entry.id   AF-A0A963THL0-F1
#
_cell.length_a   1.000
_cell.length_b   1.000
_cell.length_c   1.000
_cell.angle_alpha   90.00
_cell.angle_beta   90.00
_cell.angle_gamma   90.00
#
_symmetry.space_group_name_H-M   'P 1'
#
loop_
_entity.id
_entity.type
_entity.pdbx_description
1 polymer ?
#
loop_
_entity_poly.entity_id
_entity_poly.type
_entity_poly.pdbx_seq_one_letter_code
_entity_poly.pdbx_strand_id
1 'polypeptide(L)'
;MARAFLIVMDSAGGGGAPDAGAFFNGSLPDTGANTLGHIAEACAAGRAEEGRSGPLCMPNLDALGLGAAIGLASGLAAPGLGAAPRGLWGAATEVSKGKDTPSGHWELAGVPVPWDW
;
A
#
# COMPACT_ATOMS: atom_id res chain seq x y z
N MET A 1 16.09 -11.38 19.89
CA MET A 1 14.68 -11.60 19.50
C MET A 1 14.57 -13.01 18.95
N ALA A 2 13.68 -13.87 19.46
CA ALA A 2 13.68 -15.30 19.09
C ALA A 2 12.71 -15.66 17.95
N ARG A 3 11.73 -14.79 17.64
CA ARG A 3 10.69 -15.03 16.63
C ARG A 3 10.32 -13.70 15.96
N ALA A 4 9.97 -13.78 14.68
CA ALA A 4 9.36 -12.69 13.92
C ALA A 4 8.08 -13.22 13.25
N PHE A 5 7.07 -12.36 13.13
CA PHE A 5 5.84 -12.64 12.37
C PHE A 5 5.78 -11.66 11.22
N LEU A 6 5.87 -12.18 9.99
CA LEU A 6 5.71 -11.39 8.77
C LEU A 6 4.30 -11.62 8.23
N ILE A 7 3.56 -10.54 8.02
CA ILE A 7 2.19 -10.57 7.48
C ILE A 7 2.20 -9.74 6.21
N VAL A 8 1.83 -10.36 5.09
CA VAL A 8 1.68 -9.69 3.79
C VAL A 8 0.19 -9.50 3.53
N MET A 9 -0.25 -8.24 3.40
CA MET A 9 -1.57 -7.91 2.87
C MET A 9 -1.43 -7.79 1.35
N ASP A 10 -1.69 -8.88 0.64
CA ASP A 10 -1.47 -8.95 -0.80
C ASP A 10 -2.26 -7.84 -1.52
N SER A 11 -1.60 -7.16 -2.46
CA SER A 11 -2.09 -6.01 -3.26
C SER A 11 -2.42 -4.70 -2.52
N ALA A 12 -2.22 -4.61 -1.19
CA ALA A 12 -2.57 -3.44 -0.38
C ALA A 12 -1.55 -2.28 -0.49
N GLY A 13 -1.35 -1.73 -1.69
CA GLY A 13 -0.42 -0.62 -1.96
C GLY A 13 -0.87 0.73 -1.38
N GLY A 14 0.10 1.52 -0.88
CA GLY A 14 -0.11 2.84 -0.27
C GLY A 14 0.19 4.04 -1.16
N GLY A 15 0.43 3.81 -2.46
CA GLY A 15 0.83 4.82 -3.44
C GLY A 15 1.71 4.23 -4.54
N GLY A 16 1.67 4.82 -5.73
CA GLY A 16 2.49 4.41 -6.87
C GLY A 16 3.97 4.65 -6.59
N ALA A 17 4.80 3.69 -6.99
CA ALA A 17 6.25 3.82 -6.92
C ALA A 17 6.75 4.94 -7.86
N PRO A 18 7.98 5.47 -7.66
CA PRO A 18 8.54 6.53 -8.51
C PRO A 18 8.58 6.19 -10.02
N ASP A 19 8.60 4.90 -10.34
CA ASP A 19 8.62 4.34 -11.69
C ASP A 19 7.25 3.83 -12.18
N ALA A 20 6.15 4.12 -11.47
CA ALA A 20 4.81 3.65 -11.82
C ALA A 20 4.39 3.96 -13.28
N GLY A 21 4.94 5.01 -13.89
CA GLY A 21 4.71 5.33 -15.30
C GLY A 21 5.30 4.33 -16.30
N ALA A 22 6.16 3.40 -15.86
CA ALA A 22 6.69 2.31 -16.67
C ALA A 22 5.76 1.07 -16.70
N PHE A 23 4.78 1.00 -15.79
CA PHE A 23 3.87 -0.13 -15.66
C PHE A 23 2.48 0.21 -16.19
N PHE A 24 1.85 -0.73 -16.88
CA PHE A 24 0.58 -0.51 -17.56
C PHE A 24 -0.43 -1.61 -17.28
N ASN A 25 -1.70 -1.24 -17.29
CA ASN A 25 -2.85 -2.13 -17.41
C ASN A 25 -3.56 -1.83 -18.74
N GLY A 26 -3.28 -2.64 -19.77
CA GLY A 26 -3.66 -2.31 -21.13
C GLY A 26 -2.96 -1.04 -21.61
N SER A 27 -3.72 0.02 -21.88
CA SER A 27 -3.19 1.32 -22.29
C SER A 27 -3.06 2.35 -21.17
N LEU A 28 -3.47 2.02 -19.94
CA LEU A 28 -3.45 2.92 -18.79
C LEU A 28 -2.17 2.70 -17.97
N PRO A 29 -1.30 3.71 -17.79
CA PRO A 29 -0.16 3.60 -16.88
C PRO A 29 -0.63 3.57 -15.41
N ASP A 30 0.18 2.99 -14.53
CA ASP A 30 -0.09 2.97 -13.08
C ASP A 30 0.20 4.31 -12.39
N THR A 31 0.55 5.36 -13.14
CA THR A 31 0.73 6.73 -12.61
C THR A 31 -0.51 7.18 -11.82
N GLY A 32 -0.30 7.54 -10.55
CA GLY A 32 -1.38 7.94 -9.65
C GLY A 32 -2.13 6.79 -8.98
N ALA A 33 -1.71 5.53 -9.18
CA ALA A 33 -2.27 4.41 -8.44
C ALA A 33 -2.05 4.60 -6.92
N ASN A 34 -3.09 4.37 -6.13
CA ASN A 34 -3.02 4.35 -4.67
C ASN A 34 -4.17 3.50 -4.12
N THR A 35 -3.93 2.19 -3.93
CA THR A 35 -4.99 1.25 -3.56
C THR A 35 -5.66 1.65 -2.24
N LEU A 36 -4.89 1.74 -1.15
CA LEU A 36 -5.44 2.06 0.17
C LEU A 36 -5.98 3.49 0.26
N GLY A 37 -5.32 4.45 -0.38
CA GLY A 37 -5.80 5.83 -0.46
C GLY A 37 -7.16 5.94 -1.14
N HIS A 38 -7.31 5.36 -2.33
CA HIS A 38 -8.58 5.40 -3.07
C HIS A 38 -9.70 4.60 -2.39
N ILE A 39 -9.36 3.50 -1.68
CA ILE A 39 -10.33 2.79 -0.83
C ILE A 39 -10.82 3.70 0.30
N ALA A 40 -9.90 4.36 1.01
CA ALA A 40 -10.24 5.28 2.10
C ALA A 40 -11.14 6.42 1.61
N GLU A 41 -10.84 7.02 0.46
CA GLU A 41 -11.67 8.03 -0.20
C GLU A 41 -13.04 7.50 -0.61
N ALA A 42 -13.11 6.30 -1.19
CA ALA A 42 -14.38 5.68 -1.59
C ALA A 42 -15.27 5.40 -0.38
N CYS A 43 -14.72 4.90 0.72
CA CYS A 43 -15.45 4.70 1.97
C CYS A 43 -15.96 6.03 2.54
N ALA A 44 -15.10 7.06 2.62
CA ALA A 44 -15.49 8.37 3.13
C ALA A 44 -16.56 9.06 2.25
N ALA A 45 -16.53 8.83 0.94
CA ALA A 45 -17.52 9.34 0.00
C ALA A 45 -18.83 8.52 -0.04
N GLY A 46 -18.97 7.47 0.78
CA GLY A 46 -20.15 6.62 0.78
C GLY A 46 -20.30 5.75 -0.48
N ARG A 47 -19.22 5.48 -1.21
CA ARG A 47 -19.22 4.70 -2.46
C ARG A 47 -18.97 3.21 -2.26
N ALA A 48 -18.75 2.76 -1.01
CA ALA A 48 -18.33 1.39 -0.70
C ALA A 48 -19.18 0.72 0.41
N GLU A 49 -20.50 0.86 0.38
CA GLU A 49 -21.42 0.54 1.50
C GLU A 49 -21.85 -0.94 1.62
N GLU A 50 -21.18 -1.87 0.96
CA GLU A 50 -21.54 -3.29 1.06
C GLU A 50 -20.91 -3.92 2.31
N GLY A 51 -21.73 -4.21 3.32
CA GLY A 51 -21.28 -4.84 4.57
C GLY A 51 -20.48 -3.92 5.50
N ARG A 52 -20.34 -2.63 5.18
CA ARG A 52 -19.71 -1.59 6.02
C ARG A 52 -20.33 -0.21 5.77
N SER A 53 -20.20 0.70 6.74
CA SER A 53 -20.61 2.11 6.62
C SER A 53 -19.61 3.09 7.28
N GLY A 54 -19.64 4.37 6.87
CA GLY A 54 -18.66 5.41 7.27
C GLY A 54 -17.21 5.34 6.70
N PRO A 55 -16.28 6.18 7.13
CA PRO A 55 -14.89 6.12 6.66
C PRO A 55 -14.24 4.74 6.86
N LEU A 56 -13.15 4.47 6.12
CA LEU A 56 -12.37 3.25 6.32
C LEU A 56 -11.88 3.19 7.78
N CYS A 57 -12.25 2.12 8.50
CA CYS A 57 -12.01 1.99 9.93
C CYS A 57 -10.98 0.88 10.20
N MET A 58 -9.72 1.26 10.38
CA MET A 58 -8.61 0.33 10.67
C MET A 58 -7.80 0.78 11.90
N PRO A 59 -8.43 0.94 13.09
CA PRO A 59 -7.83 1.63 14.23
C PRO A 59 -6.52 1.00 14.71
N ASN A 60 -6.40 -0.32 14.60
CA ASN A 60 -5.19 -1.03 15.02
C ASN A 60 -4.02 -0.78 14.06
N LEU A 61 -4.25 -0.84 12.75
CA LEU A 61 -3.21 -0.63 11.74
C LEU A 61 -2.84 0.85 11.62
N ASP A 62 -3.82 1.74 11.77
CA ASP A 62 -3.58 3.18 11.82
C ASP A 62 -2.72 3.56 13.03
N ALA A 63 -3.03 3.02 14.22
CA ALA A 63 -2.19 3.20 15.41
C ALA A 63 -0.79 2.57 15.26
N LEU A 64 -0.58 1.61 14.37
CA LEU A 64 0.74 1.08 14.03
C LEU A 64 1.48 1.94 12.99
N GLY A 65 0.78 2.85 12.29
CA GLY A 65 1.37 3.82 11.37
C GLY A 65 0.89 3.73 9.92
N LEU A 66 -0.20 3.00 9.63
CA LEU A 66 -0.70 2.83 8.26
C LEU A 66 -1.00 4.16 7.55
N GLY A 67 -1.77 5.06 8.18
CA GLY A 67 -2.08 6.37 7.59
C GLY A 67 -0.84 7.20 7.31
N ALA A 68 0.11 7.20 8.25
CA ALA A 68 1.39 7.89 8.11
C ALA A 68 2.24 7.32 6.96
N ALA A 69 2.28 6.00 6.80
CA ALA A 69 2.99 5.33 5.70
C ALA A 69 2.40 5.67 4.33
N ILE A 70 1.07 5.71 4.19
CA ILE A 70 0.39 6.15 2.96
C ILE A 70 0.76 7.60 2.64
N GLY A 71 0.69 8.48 3.64
CA GLY A 71 1.07 9.89 3.48
C GLY A 71 2.53 10.07 3.08
N LEU A 72 3.45 9.26 3.62
CA LEU A 72 4.86 9.26 3.22
C LEU A 72 5.06 8.78 1.77
N ALA A 73 4.40 7.70 1.36
CA ALA A 73 4.57 7.12 0.03
C ALA A 73 3.97 8.00 -1.08
N SER A 74 2.88 8.71 -0.81
CA SER A 74 2.07 9.35 -1.85
C SER A 74 1.74 10.83 -1.63
N GLY A 75 1.98 11.37 -0.44
CA GLY A 75 1.50 12.70 -0.03
C GLY A 75 0.00 12.75 0.29
N LEU A 76 -0.74 11.65 0.14
CA LEU A 76 -2.19 11.60 0.37
C LEU A 76 -2.51 11.41 1.86
N ALA A 77 -3.37 12.27 2.38
CA ALA A 77 -3.96 12.11 3.72
C ALA A 77 -5.20 11.20 3.62
N ALA A 78 -5.03 9.92 3.95
CA ALA A 78 -6.09 8.91 3.77
C ALA A 78 -7.26 9.13 4.76
N PRO A 79 -8.50 9.39 4.28
CA PRO A 79 -9.64 9.63 5.16
C PRO A 79 -9.91 8.46 6.11
N GLY A 80 -10.08 8.75 7.40
CA GLY A 80 -10.30 7.73 8.43
C GLY A 80 -9.02 7.10 9.00
N LEU A 81 -7.84 7.44 8.46
CA LEU A 81 -6.53 6.97 8.94
C LEU A 81 -5.66 8.17 9.37
N GLY A 82 -5.79 8.58 10.63
CA GLY A 82 -5.16 9.79 11.18
C GLY A 82 -4.66 9.66 12.61
N ALA A 83 -4.53 8.44 13.14
CA ALA A 83 -4.01 8.20 14.47
C ALA A 83 -2.52 8.59 14.57
N ALA A 84 -2.11 9.09 15.74
CA ALA A 84 -0.70 9.25 16.06
C ALA A 84 -0.04 7.86 16.15
N PRO A 85 0.97 7.53 15.31
CA PRO A 85 1.57 6.19 15.31
C PRO A 85 2.27 5.87 16.63
N ARG A 86 2.07 4.64 17.11
CA ARG A 86 2.75 4.07 18.28
C ARG A 86 3.77 2.99 17.91
N GLY A 87 3.77 2.55 16.65
CA GLY A 87 4.73 1.60 16.09
C GLY A 87 5.84 2.28 15.29
N LEU A 88 6.83 1.48 14.87
CA LEU A 88 7.74 1.86 13.79
C LEU A 88 7.04 1.64 12.46
N TRP A 89 7.15 2.61 11.57
CA TRP A 89 6.47 2.60 10.28
C TRP A 89 7.37 3.23 9.21
N GLY A 90 7.06 2.93 7.95
CA GLY A 90 7.74 3.46 6.78
C GLY A 90 7.03 2.99 5.51
N ALA A 91 7.55 3.43 4.36
CA ALA A 91 7.15 2.95 3.05
C ALA A 91 8.38 2.35 2.36
N ALA A 92 8.19 1.28 1.59
CA ALA A 92 9.24 0.65 0.80
C ALA A 92 8.95 0.87 -0.69
N THR A 93 10.02 0.95 -1.48
CA THR A 93 9.97 0.98 -2.94
C THR A 93 10.59 -0.31 -3.44
N GLU A 94 9.83 -1.03 -4.27
CA GLU A 94 10.30 -2.26 -4.91
C GLU A 94 11.44 -1.96 -5.88
N VAL A 95 12.45 -2.82 -5.92
CA VAL A 95 13.64 -2.70 -6.80
C VAL A 95 13.56 -3.67 -7.97
N SER A 96 12.82 -4.77 -7.82
CA SER A 96 12.52 -5.72 -8.87
C SER A 96 11.79 -5.06 -10.03
N LYS A 97 11.97 -5.61 -11.24
CA LYS A 97 11.34 -5.06 -12.45
C LYS A 97 9.90 -5.54 -12.68
N GLY A 98 9.48 -6.58 -11.97
CA GLY A 98 8.09 -7.08 -11.99
C GLY A 98 7.23 -6.39 -10.94
N LYS A 99 5.91 -6.39 -11.16
CA LYS A 99 4.88 -6.01 -10.15
C LYS A 99 3.97 -7.19 -9.79
N ASP A 100 4.39 -8.40 -10.13
CA ASP A 100 3.67 -9.65 -9.89
C ASP A 100 3.94 -10.18 -8.47
N THR A 101 3.04 -11.05 -7.98
CA THR A 101 3.12 -11.62 -6.64
C THR A 101 4.46 -12.34 -6.36
N PRO A 102 4.98 -13.24 -7.24
CA PRO A 102 6.28 -13.86 -7.03
C PRO A 102 7.45 -12.87 -6.87
N SER A 103 7.59 -11.89 -7.77
CA SER A 103 8.69 -10.90 -7.73
C SER A 103 8.76 -10.19 -6.38
N GLY A 104 7.63 -9.66 -5.89
CA GLY A 104 7.58 -8.97 -4.60
C GLY A 104 7.84 -9.89 -3.41
N HIS A 105 7.35 -11.14 -3.44
CA HIS A 105 7.61 -12.09 -2.35
C HIS A 105 9.08 -12.54 -2.30
N TRP A 106 9.72 -12.71 -3.46
CA TRP A 106 11.15 -13.03 -3.53
C TRP A 106 12.00 -11.86 -3.02
N GLU A 107 11.66 -10.63 -3.39
CA GLU A 107 12.36 -9.43 -2.90
C GLU A 107 12.24 -9.27 -1.39
N LEU A 108 11.05 -9.49 -0.80
CA LEU A 108 10.85 -9.50 0.65
C LEU A 108 11.71 -10.56 1.36
N ALA A 109 12.01 -11.67 0.69
CA ALA A 109 12.89 -12.72 1.19
C ALA A 109 14.40 -12.45 0.93
N GLY A 110 14.75 -11.31 0.31
CA GLY A 110 16.12 -10.92 0.01
C GLY A 110 16.62 -11.33 -1.38
N VAL A 111 15.72 -11.66 -2.31
CA VAL A 111 16.05 -12.12 -3.67
C VAL A 111 15.36 -11.22 -4.71
N PRO A 112 15.93 -10.05 -5.04
CA PRO A 112 15.35 -9.16 -6.04
C PRO A 112 15.44 -9.76 -7.46
N VAL A 113 14.50 -9.38 -8.31
CA VAL A 113 14.36 -9.82 -9.72
C VAL A 113 14.64 -8.64 -10.67
N PRO A 114 15.91 -8.33 -10.98
CA PRO A 114 16.29 -7.17 -11.79
C PRO A 114 16.13 -7.36 -13.32
N TRP A 115 15.36 -8.36 -13.76
CA TRP A 115 15.12 -8.68 -15.16
C TRP A 115 13.62 -8.84 -15.45
N ASP A 116 13.25 -8.65 -16.71
CA ASP A 116 11.87 -8.84 -17.18
C ASP A 116 11.59 -10.33 -17.38
N TRP A 117 10.38 -10.79 -17.09
CA TRP A 117 9.95 -12.17 -17.29
C TRP A 117 8.45 -12.31 -17.58
#